data_AF-A0A1L6JBS9-F1
#
_entry.id   AF-A0A1L6JBS9-F1
#
_cell.length_a   1.000
_cell.length_b   1.000
_cell.length_c   1.000
_cell.angle_alpha   90.00
_cell.angle_beta   90.00
_cell.angle_gamma   90.00
#
_symmetry.space_group_name_H-M   'P 1'
#
loop_
_entity.id
_entity.type
_entity.pdbx_description
1 polymer ?
#
loop_
_entity_poly.entity_id
_entity_poly.type
_entity_poly.pdbx_seq_one_letter_code
_entity_poly.pdbx_strand_id
1 'polypeptide(L)'
;MPNDLPSPGTYLRMRREAQGLSLDDVAGLFHTQPPVSLASRADLLRSIEADLTPIDDDVVMPLIVAAENGSYRFDPLVLIRLVDLHAGSKVRFALPRLCDKCACSEQDACVTRSPGRFPEACGWIGANRCSACGPDDGDCGEAVPPPANEPVNDVQSGSVAA
;
A
#
# COMPACT_ATOMS: atom_id res chain seq x y z
N MET A 1 5.80 -17.07 13.53
CA MET A 1 6.62 -15.84 13.56
C MET A 1 5.63 -14.68 13.47
N PRO A 2 5.55 -13.76 14.44
CA PRO A 2 4.78 -12.53 14.20
C PRO A 2 5.42 -11.83 13.01
N ASN A 3 4.62 -11.49 11.99
CA ASN A 3 5.09 -10.77 10.82
C ASN A 3 5.83 -9.50 11.27
N ASP A 4 7.07 -9.34 10.84
CA ASP A 4 7.92 -8.22 11.24
C ASP A 4 7.20 -6.91 10.91
N LEU A 5 6.96 -6.10 11.95
CA LEU A 5 6.35 -4.79 11.77
C LEU A 5 7.28 -3.92 10.91
N PRO A 6 6.73 -3.12 9.98
CA PRO A 6 7.56 -2.22 9.20
C PRO A 6 8.24 -1.21 10.13
N SER A 7 9.46 -0.82 9.81
CA SER A 7 10.06 0.36 10.41
C SER A 7 9.24 1.62 10.07
N PRO A 8 9.40 2.73 10.83
CA PRO A 8 8.69 3.98 10.55
C PRO A 8 8.89 4.49 9.12
N GLY A 9 10.13 4.47 8.62
CA GLY A 9 10.47 4.84 7.26
C GLY A 9 9.81 3.93 6.22
N THR A 10 9.89 2.61 6.43
CA THR A 10 9.24 1.62 5.57
C THR A 10 7.73 1.81 5.52
N TYR A 11 7.08 2.12 6.65
CA TYR A 11 5.66 2.42 6.72
C TYR A 11 5.29 3.61 5.84
N LEU A 12 6.00 4.75 5.96
CA LEU A 12 5.76 5.93 5.13
C LEU A 12 5.96 5.64 3.65
N ARG A 13 7.02 4.91 3.28
CA ARG A 13 7.28 4.48 1.89
C ARG A 13 6.11 3.69 1.32
N MET A 14 5.66 2.65 2.02
CA MET A 14 4.55 1.80 1.59
C MET A 14 3.27 2.60 1.40
N ARG A 15 2.98 3.53 2.32
CA ARG A 15 1.82 4.44 2.23
C ARG A 15 1.91 5.39 1.04
N ARG A 16 3.10 5.91 0.74
CA ARG A 16 3.35 6.78 -0.41
C ARG A 16 3.16 6.02 -1.73
N GLU A 17 3.79 4.86 -1.85
CA GLU A 17 3.73 4.02 -3.05
C GLU A 17 2.31 3.51 -3.33
N ALA A 18 1.56 3.14 -2.29
CA ALA A 18 0.17 2.72 -2.43
C ALA A 18 -0.77 3.82 -2.94
N GLN A 19 -0.39 5.10 -2.77
CA GLN A 19 -1.12 6.25 -3.30
C GLN A 19 -0.61 6.68 -4.68
N GLY A 20 0.42 6.02 -5.22
CA GLY A 20 1.05 6.39 -6.48
C GLY A 20 1.78 7.73 -6.43
N LEU A 21 2.17 8.20 -5.25
CA LEU A 21 2.86 9.47 -5.05
C LEU A 21 4.37 9.30 -5.24
N SER A 22 4.98 10.25 -5.93
CA SER A 22 6.44 10.39 -5.97
C SER A 22 6.98 11.01 -4.68
N LEU A 23 8.30 10.93 -4.48
CA LEU A 23 8.96 11.66 -3.39
C LEU A 23 8.76 13.18 -3.52
N ASP A 24 8.78 13.70 -4.76
CA ASP A 24 8.59 15.12 -5.02
C ASP A 24 7.17 15.59 -4.69
N ASP A 25 6.16 14.74 -4.95
CA ASP A 25 4.77 15.03 -4.59
C ASP A 25 4.64 15.24 -3.07
N VAL A 26 5.19 14.30 -2.27
CA VAL A 26 5.12 14.38 -0.80
C VAL A 26 6.01 15.50 -0.26
N ALA A 27 7.21 15.69 -0.81
CA ALA A 27 8.10 16.79 -0.45
C ALA A 27 7.50 18.17 -0.74
N GLY A 28 6.60 18.25 -1.73
CA GLY A 28 5.81 19.44 -2.02
C GLY A 28 4.79 19.80 -0.94
N LEU A 29 4.37 18.85 -0.11
CA LEU A 29 3.31 19.03 0.89
C LEU A 29 3.77 19.72 2.17
N PHE A 30 5.08 19.78 2.43
CA PHE A 30 5.60 20.36 3.67
C PHE A 30 6.76 21.32 3.45
N HIS A 31 6.82 22.35 4.30
CA HIS A 31 7.91 23.32 4.32
C HIS A 31 8.79 23.09 5.54
N THR A 32 10.10 23.24 5.37
CA THR A 32 11.08 23.18 6.46
C THR A 32 11.40 24.58 6.96
N GLN A 33 11.89 24.70 8.20
CA GLN A 33 12.51 25.92 8.72
C GLN A 33 13.96 25.61 9.15
N PRO A 34 14.98 26.24 8.53
CA PRO A 34 14.90 27.21 7.43
C PRO A 34 14.36 26.59 6.12
N PRO A 35 13.84 27.42 5.19
CA PRO A 35 13.38 26.94 3.89
C PRO A 35 14.52 26.30 3.10
N VAL A 36 14.30 25.08 2.61
CA VAL A 36 15.22 24.38 1.71
C VAL A 36 14.56 24.08 0.37
N SER A 37 15.37 23.71 -0.62
CA SER A 37 14.87 23.39 -1.97
C SER A 37 13.93 22.18 -1.95
N LEU A 38 13.08 22.04 -2.97
CA LEU A 38 12.26 20.83 -3.16
C LEU A 38 13.11 19.56 -3.23
N ALA A 39 14.22 19.60 -3.97
CA ALA A 39 15.15 18.47 -4.08
C ALA A 39 15.72 18.07 -2.71
N SER A 40 16.12 19.04 -1.88
CA SER A 40 16.61 18.76 -0.53
C SER A 40 15.55 18.14 0.38
N ARG A 41 14.28 18.55 0.24
CA ARG A 41 13.16 17.92 0.97
C ARG A 41 12.89 16.50 0.48
N ALA A 42 12.96 16.26 -0.82
CA ALA A 42 12.82 14.92 -1.40
C ALA A 42 13.96 13.98 -0.96
N ASP A 43 15.20 14.48 -0.87
CA ASP A 43 16.35 13.72 -0.37
C ASP A 43 16.22 13.40 1.13
N LEU A 44 15.73 14.36 1.93
CA LEU A 44 15.38 14.14 3.33
C LEU A 44 14.33 13.04 3.46
N LEU A 45 13.22 13.15 2.70
CA LEU A 45 12.16 12.15 2.70
C LEU A 45 12.67 10.76 2.27
N ARG A 46 13.54 10.69 1.26
CA ARG A 46 14.19 9.43 0.86
C ARG A 46 15.03 8.82 1.97
N SER A 47 15.75 9.66 2.73
CA SER A 47 16.58 9.22 3.85
C SER A 47 15.73 8.73 5.02
N ILE A 48 14.60 9.40 5.28
CA ILE A 48 13.58 8.95 6.25
C ILE A 48 12.97 7.62 5.84
N GLU A 49 12.55 7.47 4.58
CA GLU A 49 11.95 6.23 4.06
C GLU A 49 12.91 5.03 4.04
N ALA A 50 14.22 5.31 4.09
CA ALA A 50 15.28 4.32 4.24
C ALA A 50 15.71 4.11 5.70
N ASP A 51 15.03 4.75 6.65
CA ASP A 51 15.35 4.76 8.09
C ASP A 51 16.80 5.21 8.39
N LEU A 52 17.41 6.00 7.50
CA LEU A 52 18.75 6.59 7.67
C LEU A 52 18.73 7.89 8.47
N THR A 53 17.57 8.55 8.51
CA THR A 53 17.34 9.78 9.26
C THR A 53 16.16 9.58 10.21
N PRO A 54 16.31 9.90 11.50
CA PRO A 54 15.20 9.84 12.46
C PRO A 54 14.04 10.74 12.03
N ILE A 55 12.83 10.33 12.42
CA ILE A 55 11.62 11.11 12.24
C ILE A 55 11.44 11.98 13.50
N ASP A 56 11.66 13.28 13.38
CA ASP A 56 11.50 14.28 14.45
C ASP A 56 10.24 15.13 14.27
N ASP A 57 9.96 16.02 15.22
CA ASP A 57 8.75 16.86 15.20
C ASP A 57 8.69 17.80 13.97
N ASP A 58 9.85 18.24 13.46
CA ASP A 58 9.95 19.12 12.28
C ASP A 58 9.50 18.41 10.99
N VAL A 59 9.60 17.08 10.96
CA VAL A 59 9.12 16.22 9.87
C VAL A 59 7.72 15.67 10.14
N VAL A 60 7.45 15.21 11.36
CA VAL A 60 6.17 14.59 11.73
C VAL A 60 5.02 15.58 11.58
N MET A 61 5.17 16.77 12.14
CA MET A 61 4.06 17.72 12.21
C MET A 61 3.53 18.10 10.82
N PRO A 62 4.39 18.43 9.83
CA PRO A 62 3.90 18.68 8.48
C PRO A 62 3.29 17.47 7.78
N LEU A 63 3.81 16.26 8.01
CA LEU A 63 3.20 15.04 7.47
C LEU A 63 1.81 14.80 8.07
N ILE A 64 1.62 15.04 9.38
CA ILE A 64 0.31 14.96 10.03
C ILE A 64 -0.67 15.95 9.41
N VAL A 65 -0.26 17.21 9.20
CA VAL A 65 -1.10 18.21 8.52
C VAL A 65 -1.48 17.76 7.10
N ALA A 66 -0.54 17.13 6.37
CA ALA A 66 -0.81 16.55 5.07
C ALA A 66 -1.75 15.33 5.11
N ALA A 67 -1.75 14.56 6.20
CA ALA A 67 -2.72 13.49 6.41
C ALA A 67 -4.12 14.03 6.72
N GLU A 68 -4.22 15.03 7.60
CA GLU A 68 -5.49 15.66 8.00
C GLU A 68 -6.20 16.34 6.83
N ASN A 69 -5.44 16.96 5.91
CA ASN A 69 -6.01 17.58 4.70
C ASN A 69 -6.24 16.58 3.55
N GLY A 70 -5.86 15.32 3.73
CA GLY A 70 -6.05 14.24 2.75
C GLY A 70 -5.07 14.23 1.57
N SER A 71 -4.03 15.08 1.56
CA SER A 71 -3.03 15.13 0.49
C SER A 71 -2.01 14.00 0.56
N TYR A 72 -1.77 13.45 1.75
CA TYR A 72 -0.93 12.26 1.95
C TYR A 72 -1.50 11.38 3.05
N ARG A 73 -2.20 10.32 2.65
CA ARG A 73 -2.96 9.48 3.58
C ARG A 73 -2.10 8.43 4.28
N PHE A 74 -2.00 8.56 5.59
CA PHE A 74 -1.52 7.53 6.50
C PHE A 74 -2.21 7.74 7.86
N ASP A 75 -2.14 6.74 8.74
CA ASP A 75 -2.59 6.86 10.14
C ASP A 75 -1.45 7.45 11.01
N PRO A 76 -1.59 8.68 11.55
CA PRO A 76 -0.58 9.30 12.39
C PRO A 76 -0.27 8.54 13.68
N LEU A 77 -1.27 7.89 14.28
CA LEU A 77 -1.09 7.16 15.52
C LEU A 77 -0.28 5.89 15.29
N VAL A 78 -0.41 5.26 14.11
CA VAL A 78 0.46 4.15 13.71
C VAL A 78 1.90 4.63 13.57
N LEU A 79 2.14 5.75 12.87
CA LEU A 79 3.49 6.29 12.70
C LEU A 79 4.17 6.56 14.04
N ILE A 80 3.49 7.28 14.95
CA ILE A 80 4.02 7.62 16.28
C ILE A 80 4.38 6.34 17.07
N ARG A 81 3.50 5.33 17.06
CA ARG A 81 3.76 4.06 17.74
C ARG A 81 4.92 3.28 17.13
N LEU A 82 5.08 3.34 15.80
CA LEU A 82 6.22 2.73 15.13
C LEU A 82 7.52 3.45 15.51
N VAL A 83 7.53 4.78 15.59
CA VAL A 83 8.69 5.56 16.06
C VAL A 83 9.05 5.16 17.49
N ASP A 84 8.08 5.08 18.39
CA ASP A 84 8.29 4.63 19.77
C ASP A 84 8.88 3.21 19.83
N LEU A 85 8.29 2.26 19.10
CA LEU A 85 8.77 0.88 19.04
C LEU A 85 10.18 0.78 18.48
N HIS A 86 10.48 1.53 17.42
CA HIS A 86 11.78 1.56 16.78
C HIS A 86 12.86 2.16 17.70
N ALA A 87 12.49 3.12 18.54
CA ALA A 87 13.34 3.66 19.61
C ALA A 87 13.51 2.71 20.82
N GLY A 88 12.86 1.54 20.82
CA GLY A 88 12.90 0.57 21.91
C GLY A 88 11.93 0.90 23.06
N SER A 89 11.05 1.87 22.89
CA SER A 89 10.03 2.22 23.87
C SER A 89 8.93 1.16 23.93
N LYS A 90 8.36 0.97 25.12
CA LYS A 90 7.18 0.11 25.29
C LYS A 90 5.93 0.88 24.91
N VAL A 91 5.29 0.48 23.81
CA VAL A 91 3.96 0.99 23.46
C VAL A 91 2.89 0.36 24.36
N ARG A 92 1.99 1.19 24.88
CA ARG A 92 0.90 0.75 25.77
C ARG A 92 -0.23 0.03 25.02
N PHE A 93 -0.37 0.30 23.73
CA PHE A 93 -1.44 -0.24 22.89
C PHE A 93 -0.85 -1.02 21.73
N ALA A 94 -1.47 -2.14 21.40
CA ALA A 94 -1.10 -2.91 20.22
C ALA A 94 -1.25 -2.03 18.97
N LEU A 95 -0.36 -2.23 18.01
CA LEU A 95 -0.55 -1.67 16.67
C LEU A 95 -1.81 -2.30 16.05
N PRO A 96 -2.58 -1.54 15.26
CA PRO A 96 -3.61 -2.13 14.44
C PRO A 96 -2.99 -3.12 13.46
N ARG A 97 -3.82 -4.00 12.92
CA ARG A 97 -3.41 -4.84 11.80
C ARG A 97 -3.01 -3.94 10.62
N LEU A 98 -1.85 -4.21 10.05
CA LEU A 98 -1.32 -3.52 8.88
C LEU A 98 -1.24 -4.46 7.68
N CYS A 99 -1.51 -3.93 6.49
CA CYS A 99 -1.29 -4.65 5.26
C CYS A 99 0.22 -4.79 5.02
N ASP A 100 0.72 -5.98 4.81
CA ASP A 100 2.13 -6.26 4.52
C ASP A 100 2.62 -5.71 3.17
N LYS A 101 1.73 -5.29 2.26
CA LYS A 101 2.09 -4.69 0.95
C LYS A 101 1.93 -3.17 0.89
N CYS A 102 0.86 -2.62 1.44
CA CYS A 102 0.57 -1.18 1.39
C CYS A 102 0.52 -0.49 2.76
N ALA A 103 0.70 -1.23 3.85
CA ALA A 103 0.63 -0.74 5.22
C ALA A 103 -0.69 -0.04 5.61
N CYS A 104 -1.80 -0.30 4.91
CA CYS A 104 -3.10 0.20 5.35
C CYS A 104 -3.59 -0.49 6.62
N SER A 105 -4.33 0.27 7.42
CA SER A 105 -5.00 -0.20 8.63
C SER A 105 -6.52 -0.18 8.43
N GLU A 106 -7.27 -0.69 9.40
CA GLU A 106 -8.74 -0.59 9.43
C GLU A 106 -9.22 0.86 9.57
N GLN A 107 -8.39 1.73 10.14
CA GLN A 107 -8.71 3.14 10.39
C GLN A 107 -8.28 4.05 9.23
N ASP A 108 -7.37 3.58 8.38
CA ASP A 108 -6.95 4.26 7.16
C ASP A 108 -6.77 3.27 6.01
N ALA A 109 -7.91 2.78 5.53
CA ALA A 109 -8.00 1.88 4.40
C ALA A 109 -7.50 2.55 3.10
N CYS A 110 -6.87 1.74 2.23
CA CYS A 110 -6.63 2.15 0.85
C CYS A 110 -7.94 2.50 0.17
N VAL A 111 -7.89 3.47 -0.75
CA VAL A 111 -9.02 3.83 -1.58
C VAL A 111 -8.68 3.52 -3.02
N THR A 112 -9.24 2.43 -3.54
CA THR A 112 -9.07 2.07 -4.95
C THR A 112 -9.96 2.98 -5.78
N ARG A 113 -9.35 3.75 -6.70
CA ARG A 113 -10.08 4.47 -7.74
C ARG A 113 -10.16 3.60 -8.99
N SER A 114 -11.24 2.84 -9.11
CA SER A 114 -11.56 2.15 -10.36
C SER A 114 -12.35 3.08 -11.29
N PRO A 115 -12.02 3.18 -12.59
CA PRO A 115 -12.80 3.98 -13.53
C PRO A 115 -14.28 3.59 -13.51
N GLY A 116 -15.17 4.57 -13.34
CA GLY A 116 -16.62 4.36 -13.32
C GLY A 116 -17.20 3.79 -12.02
N ARG A 117 -16.41 3.65 -10.95
CA ARG A 117 -16.90 3.32 -9.60
C ARG A 117 -16.63 4.44 -8.61
N PHE A 118 -17.47 4.51 -7.58
CA PHE A 118 -17.18 5.33 -6.41
C PHE A 118 -15.93 4.81 -5.70
N PRO A 119 -15.15 5.68 -5.05
CA PRO A 119 -13.98 5.25 -4.29
C PRO A 119 -14.43 4.31 -3.17
N GLU A 120 -13.97 3.05 -3.20
CA GLU A 120 -14.29 2.05 -2.19
C GLU A 120 -13.07 1.84 -1.27
N ALA A 121 -13.32 1.88 0.03
CA ALA A 121 -12.33 1.53 1.03
C ALA A 121 -12.01 0.03 0.93
N CYS A 122 -10.73 -0.33 0.99
CA CYS A 122 -10.35 -1.74 0.98
C CYS A 122 -10.84 -2.47 2.25
N GLY A 123 -11.21 -3.74 2.09
CA GLY A 123 -11.44 -4.67 3.18
C GLY A 123 -10.21 -5.54 3.43
N TRP A 124 -10.35 -6.52 4.33
CA TRP A 124 -9.32 -7.52 4.59
C TRP A 124 -9.69 -8.84 3.95
N ILE A 125 -8.75 -9.45 3.23
CA ILE A 125 -8.93 -10.75 2.55
C ILE A 125 -8.05 -11.85 3.15
N GLY A 126 -7.22 -11.52 4.13
CA GLY A 126 -6.36 -12.46 4.83
C GLY A 126 -5.88 -11.91 6.17
N ALA A 127 -4.89 -12.59 6.77
CA ALA A 127 -4.36 -12.22 8.07
C ALA A 127 -3.77 -10.80 8.08
N ASN A 128 -2.91 -10.47 7.10
CA ASN A 128 -2.26 -9.16 6.96
C ASN A 128 -2.35 -8.60 5.53
N ARG A 129 -3.42 -8.91 4.79
CA ARG A 129 -3.58 -8.49 3.38
C ARG A 129 -4.92 -7.81 3.14
N CYS A 130 -4.88 -6.62 2.53
CA CYS A 130 -6.08 -5.88 2.14
C CYS A 130 -6.55 -6.22 0.72
N SER A 131 -7.82 -6.04 0.44
CA SER A 131 -8.44 -6.33 -0.86
C SER A 131 -7.88 -5.48 -2.00
N ALA A 132 -7.32 -4.29 -1.71
CA ALA A 132 -6.70 -3.44 -2.72
C ALA A 132 -5.35 -3.99 -3.22
N CYS A 133 -4.67 -4.80 -2.41
CA CYS A 133 -3.36 -5.36 -2.74
C CYS A 133 -3.43 -6.69 -3.50
N GLY A 134 -4.63 -7.26 -3.63
CA GLY A 134 -4.85 -8.60 -4.16
C GLY A 134 -4.40 -9.72 -3.21
N PRO A 135 -4.78 -10.98 -3.48
CA PRO A 135 -4.16 -12.12 -2.83
C PRO A 135 -2.65 -12.14 -3.12
N ASP A 136 -1.86 -12.78 -2.26
CA ASP A 136 -0.46 -13.05 -2.59
C ASP A 136 -0.40 -13.87 -3.88
N ASP A 137 0.49 -13.48 -4.80
CA ASP A 137 0.73 -14.15 -6.08
C ASP A 137 1.42 -15.53 -5.89
N GLY A 138 1.08 -16.25 -4.83
CA GLY A 138 1.64 -17.56 -4.46
C GLY A 138 0.82 -18.75 -4.95
N ASP A 139 -0.30 -18.52 -5.64
CA ASP A 139 -1.08 -19.56 -6.31
C ASP A 139 -1.74 -18.95 -7.55
N CYS A 140 -0.92 -18.68 -8.56
CA CYS A 140 -1.39 -18.82 -9.93
C CYS A 140 -1.75 -20.30 -10.06
N GLY A 141 -2.99 -20.65 -9.71
CA GLY A 141 -3.55 -21.94 -10.04
C GLY A 141 -3.13 -22.24 -11.46
N GLU A 142 -2.44 -23.36 -11.62
CA GLU A 142 -2.12 -23.96 -12.90
C GLU A 142 -3.28 -23.66 -13.83
N ALA A 143 -3.04 -22.82 -14.83
CA ALA A 143 -4.07 -22.41 -15.76
C ALA A 143 -4.64 -23.70 -16.32
N VAL A 144 -5.81 -24.11 -15.85
CA VAL A 144 -6.51 -25.26 -16.41
C VAL A 144 -6.62 -24.92 -17.89
N PRO A 145 -5.89 -25.61 -18.77
CA PRO A 145 -5.96 -25.28 -20.17
C PRO A 145 -7.43 -25.43 -20.57
N PRO A 146 -7.97 -24.49 -21.38
CA PRO A 146 -9.34 -24.63 -21.87
C PRO A 146 -9.49 -26.05 -22.44
N PRO A 147 -10.62 -26.75 -22.18
CA PRO A 147 -10.82 -28.10 -22.70
C PRO A 147 -10.51 -28.07 -24.19
N ALA A 148 -9.56 -28.91 -24.60
CA ALA A 148 -9.17 -29.03 -26.00
C ALA A 148 -10.45 -29.23 -26.81
N ASN A 149 -10.67 -28.36 -27.79
CA ASN A 149 -11.77 -28.46 -28.73
C ASN A 149 -11.90 -29.92 -29.17
N GLU A 150 -12.98 -30.57 -28.77
CA GLU A 150 -13.35 -31.86 -29.35
C GLU A 150 -13.47 -31.64 -30.86
N PRO A 151 -12.87 -32.51 -31.69
CA PRO A 151 -13.03 -32.41 -33.13
C PRO A 151 -14.51 -32.55 -33.46
N VAL A 152 -15.06 -31.52 -34.09
CA VAL A 152 -16.36 -31.58 -34.76
C VAL A 152 -16.26 -32.71 -35.77
N ASN A 153 -16.89 -33.85 -35.48
CA ASN A 153 -17.00 -34.95 -36.43
C ASN A 153 -17.83 -34.46 -37.62
N ASP A 154 -17.13 -34.20 -38.73
CA ASP A 154 -17.70 -34.18 -40.08
C ASP A 154 -18.32 -35.56 -40.34
N VAL A 155 -19.66 -35.65 -40.31
CA VAL A 155 -20.37 -36.79 -40.88
C VAL A 155 -20.87 -36.38 -42.26
N GLN A 156 -20.08 -36.78 -43.25
CA GLN A 156 -20.43 -36.80 -44.66
C GLN A 156 -21.60 -37.76 -44.93
N SER A 157 -22.58 -37.23 -45.67
CA SER A 157 -23.33 -37.82 -46.79
C SER A 157 -23.75 -39.30 -46.76
N GLY A 158 -25.08 -39.52 -46.87
CA GLY A 158 -25.67 -40.81 -47.27
C GLY A 158 -27.02 -40.64 -47.95
N SER A 159 -26.99 -40.48 -49.27
CA SER A 159 -28.14 -40.57 -50.18
C SER A 159 -28.42 -42.05 -50.47
N VAL A 160 -29.66 -42.53 -50.30
CA VAL A 160 -30.23 -43.61 -51.14
C VAL A 160 -31.76 -43.47 -51.21
N ALA A 161 -32.27 -43.49 -52.43
CA ALA A 161 -33.67 -43.55 -52.81
C ALA A 161 -34.26 -44.97 -52.70
N ALA A 162 -35.56 -45.05 -52.48
CA ALA A 162 -36.47 -46.04 -53.09
C ALA A 162 -37.90 -45.48 -53.07
#